data_AF-A0A7W0MTW0-F1
#
_entry.id   AF-A0A7W0MTW0-F1
#
_cell.length_a   1.000
_cell.length_b   1.000
_cell.length_c   1.000
_cell.angle_alpha   90.00
_cell.angle_beta   90.00
_cell.angle_gamma   90.00
#
_symmetry.space_group_name_H-M   'P 1'
#
loop_
_entity.id
_entity.type
_entity.pdbx_description
1 polymer ?
#
loop_
_entity_poly.entity_id
_entity_poly.type
_entity_poly.pdbx_seq_one_letter_code
_entity_poly.pdbx_strand_id
1 'polypeptide(L)'
;MTFTEGGQCTANFVFFDGANDIYIGQAAHCSGTDGSTATDGCESGSLPLGTPVEIEGASLPGTLVYNSWLEMQANGETDPNTCEFNDFALVKLNPADYGKVNPTIPFYGGPTGLTATVPSGATVLSYGNSSLRLGLDPLKPKQGKSLGQSGGGWNHTVLTVTPGIPGDSGSAFIDSQGRAFGVLSTLQIAPLAGSNGVGDLSRELSYANANTSLGVQLANGTEPFNGPLLPL
;
A
#
# COMPACT_ATOMS: atom_id res chain seq x y z
N MET A 1 1.53 -1.39 -11.73
CA MET A 1 2.74 -1.71 -10.94
C MET A 1 3.57 -0.46 -10.76
N THR A 2 4.43 -0.42 -9.76
CA THR A 2 5.54 0.54 -9.62
C THR A 2 6.87 -0.19 -9.72
N PHE A 3 7.88 0.45 -10.32
CA PHE A 3 9.25 -0.04 -10.35
C PHE A 3 10.22 1.04 -9.91
N THR A 4 11.09 0.70 -8.96
CA THR A 4 12.08 1.64 -8.40
C THR A 4 13.43 0.94 -8.36
N GLU A 5 14.37 1.34 -9.22
CA GLU A 5 15.75 0.79 -9.29
C GLU A 5 15.82 -0.75 -9.23
N GLY A 6 14.95 -1.43 -10.00
CA GLY A 6 14.89 -2.90 -10.06
C GLY A 6 13.97 -3.56 -9.03
N GLY A 7 13.53 -2.83 -8.01
CA GLY A 7 12.42 -3.23 -7.15
C GLY A 7 11.09 -3.17 -7.89
N GLN A 8 10.20 -4.13 -7.65
CA GLN A 8 8.84 -4.14 -8.21
C GLN A 8 7.81 -4.21 -7.09
N CYS A 9 6.75 -3.42 -7.21
CA CYS A 9 5.65 -3.41 -6.26
C CYS A 9 4.32 -3.19 -6.96
N THR A 10 3.25 -3.56 -6.26
CA THR A 10 1.89 -3.22 -6.65
C THR A 10 1.56 -1.82 -6.14
N ALA A 11 1.05 -0.96 -7.01
CA ALA A 11 0.49 0.33 -6.64
C ALA A 11 -0.79 0.11 -5.80
N ASN A 12 -0.96 0.82 -4.68
CA ASN A 12 -2.16 0.69 -3.85
C ASN A 12 -3.35 1.52 -4.38
N PHE A 13 -3.45 2.76 -3.92
CA PHE A 13 -4.54 3.68 -4.10
C PHE A 13 -4.01 4.97 -4.73
N VAL A 14 -4.95 5.79 -5.20
CA VAL A 14 -4.68 7.15 -5.67
C VAL A 14 -4.92 8.11 -4.52
N PHE A 15 -4.03 9.08 -4.37
CA PHE A 15 -4.15 10.17 -3.42
C PHE A 15 -4.06 11.51 -4.12
N PHE A 16 -4.56 12.56 -3.47
CA PHE A 16 -4.44 13.93 -3.95
C PHE A 16 -4.22 14.89 -2.78
N ASP A 17 -3.68 16.07 -3.07
CA ASP A 17 -3.50 17.15 -2.09
C ASP A 17 -4.41 18.36 -2.37
N GLY A 18 -4.27 19.42 -1.57
CA GLY A 18 -5.01 20.67 -1.76
C GLY A 18 -4.67 21.44 -3.04
N ALA A 19 -3.56 21.11 -3.71
CA ALA A 19 -3.16 21.68 -5.00
C ALA A 19 -3.70 20.85 -6.19
N ASN A 20 -4.35 19.71 -5.93
CA ASN A 20 -4.76 18.71 -6.91
C ASN A 20 -3.58 18.01 -7.60
N ASP A 21 -2.41 17.97 -6.95
CA ASP A 21 -1.38 17.03 -7.36
C ASP A 21 -1.88 15.60 -7.11
N ILE A 22 -1.62 14.70 -8.06
CA ILE A 22 -2.03 13.30 -7.97
C ILE A 22 -0.84 12.43 -7.59
N TYR A 23 -1.07 11.51 -6.66
CA TYR A 23 -0.09 10.55 -6.19
C TYR A 23 -0.62 9.13 -6.32
N ILE A 24 0.30 8.19 -6.52
CA ILE A 24 0.06 6.77 -6.36
C ILE A 24 0.87 6.31 -5.15
N GLY A 25 0.24 5.56 -4.25
CA GLY A 25 0.96 4.97 -3.13
C GLY A 25 1.59 3.62 -3.48
N GLN A 26 2.65 3.31 -2.75
CA GLN A 26 3.33 2.00 -2.71
C GLN A 26 3.79 1.72 -1.28
N ALA A 27 4.35 0.53 -1.02
CA ALA A 27 5.04 0.29 0.24
C ALA A 27 6.39 1.05 0.27
N ALA A 28 6.84 1.52 1.43
CA ALA A 28 8.09 2.26 1.56
C ALA A 28 9.32 1.40 1.23
N HIS A 29 9.31 0.12 1.61
CA HIS A 29 10.38 -0.82 1.31
C HIS A 29 10.55 -1.09 -0.19
N CYS A 30 9.60 -0.68 -1.05
CA CYS A 30 9.73 -0.78 -2.50
C CYS A 30 10.89 0.06 -3.05
N SER A 31 11.36 1.05 -2.29
CA SER A 31 12.57 1.82 -2.56
C SER A 31 13.70 1.50 -1.57
N GLY A 32 13.60 0.40 -0.82
CA GLY A 32 14.61 -0.04 0.14
C GLY A 32 15.93 -0.41 -0.54
N THR A 33 17.05 -0.13 0.13
CA THR A 33 18.40 -0.46 -0.37
C THR A 33 19.01 -1.68 0.30
N ASP A 34 18.34 -2.19 1.33
CA ASP A 34 18.78 -3.35 2.10
C ASP A 34 18.16 -4.65 1.56
N GLY A 35 18.47 -5.78 2.21
CA GLY A 35 17.90 -7.06 1.83
C GLY A 35 16.38 -7.13 2.04
N SER A 36 15.72 -8.07 1.37
CA SER A 36 14.25 -8.27 1.40
C SER A 36 13.65 -8.64 2.77
N THR A 37 14.48 -8.75 3.82
CA THR A 37 14.06 -9.05 5.19
C THR A 37 14.17 -7.83 6.10
N ALA A 38 14.61 -6.68 5.58
CA ALA A 38 14.66 -5.44 6.32
C ALA A 38 13.24 -4.87 6.44
N THR A 39 12.67 -4.88 7.64
CA THR A 39 11.30 -4.44 7.92
C THR A 39 11.22 -3.25 8.86
N ASP A 40 12.28 -2.98 9.64
CA ASP A 40 12.35 -1.83 10.54
C ASP A 40 12.70 -0.57 9.75
N GLY A 41 11.72 0.32 9.55
CA GLY A 41 11.90 1.55 8.80
C GLY A 41 12.73 2.62 9.49
N CYS A 42 12.99 2.49 10.79
CA CYS A 42 13.86 3.40 11.54
C CYS A 42 15.35 3.04 11.37
N GLU A 43 15.67 1.80 11.00
CA GLU A 43 17.04 1.35 10.78
C GLU A 43 17.38 1.10 9.29
N SER A 44 16.40 0.65 8.51
CA SER A 44 16.62 0.18 7.14
C SER A 44 16.87 1.32 6.14
N GLY A 45 17.77 1.11 5.19
CA GLY A 45 18.09 2.07 4.15
C GLY A 45 17.00 2.17 3.06
N SER A 46 16.82 3.37 2.51
CA SER A 46 15.96 3.65 1.36
C SER A 46 16.64 4.60 0.38
N LEU A 47 16.30 4.49 -0.90
CA LEU A 47 16.61 5.50 -1.90
C LEU A 47 16.01 6.86 -1.49
N PRO A 48 16.67 7.98 -1.84
CA PRO A 48 16.25 9.30 -1.39
C PRO A 48 14.95 9.77 -2.08
N LEU A 49 14.29 10.77 -1.49
CA LEU A 49 13.24 11.51 -2.17
C LEU A 49 13.78 12.13 -3.47
N GLY A 50 12.91 12.27 -4.48
CA GLY A 50 13.30 12.68 -5.82
C GLY A 50 13.64 11.51 -6.75
N THR A 51 13.75 10.28 -6.22
CA THR A 51 13.98 9.07 -7.02
C THR A 51 12.87 8.88 -8.06
N PRO A 52 13.21 8.70 -9.35
CA PRO A 52 12.22 8.36 -10.38
C PRO A 52 11.61 6.98 -10.12
N VAL A 53 10.29 6.87 -10.30
CA VAL A 53 9.56 5.61 -10.17
C VAL A 53 8.81 5.36 -11.47
N GLU A 54 9.09 4.24 -12.13
CA GLU A 54 8.32 3.83 -13.31
C GLU A 54 6.96 3.31 -12.87
N ILE A 55 5.92 3.68 -13.63
CA ILE A 55 4.54 3.33 -13.30
C ILE A 55 3.92 2.72 -14.54
N GLU A 56 3.43 1.49 -14.40
CA GLU A 56 2.73 0.80 -15.47
C GLU A 56 1.51 1.62 -15.94
N GLY A 57 1.47 1.94 -17.24
CA GLY A 57 0.42 2.76 -17.85
C GLY A 57 0.72 4.27 -17.90
N ALA A 58 1.71 4.76 -17.16
CA ALA A 58 2.19 6.14 -17.28
C ALA A 58 3.08 6.33 -18.52
N SER A 59 3.14 7.55 -19.04
CA SER A 59 4.05 7.90 -20.14
C SER A 59 5.40 8.40 -19.66
N LEU A 60 5.47 8.88 -18.41
CA LEU A 60 6.69 9.36 -17.77
C LEU A 60 6.81 8.76 -16.36
N PRO A 61 8.04 8.62 -15.83
CA PRO A 61 8.22 8.26 -14.43
C PRO A 61 7.54 9.28 -13.51
N GLY A 62 6.97 8.76 -12.42
CA GLY A 62 6.63 9.58 -11.27
C GLY A 62 7.88 9.90 -10.42
N THR A 63 7.67 10.63 -9.33
CA THR A 63 8.75 11.01 -8.40
C THR A 63 8.39 10.56 -6.99
N LEU A 64 9.28 9.83 -6.33
CA LEU A 64 9.14 9.51 -4.90
C LEU A 64 9.20 10.81 -4.08
N VAL A 65 8.10 11.21 -3.47
CA VAL A 65 7.97 12.47 -2.72
C VAL A 65 7.72 12.28 -1.24
N TYR A 66 7.36 11.07 -0.83
CA TYR A 66 7.22 10.68 0.56
C TYR A 66 7.63 9.21 0.72
N ASN A 67 8.33 8.91 1.80
CA ASN A 67 8.67 7.57 2.23
C ASN A 67 8.70 7.58 3.76
N SER A 68 7.90 6.73 4.40
CA SER A 68 7.77 6.69 5.86
C SER A 68 9.08 6.38 6.57
N TRP A 69 9.95 5.56 5.99
CA TRP A 69 11.24 5.20 6.59
C TRP A 69 12.18 6.41 6.64
N LEU A 70 12.28 7.14 5.52
CA LEU A 70 13.06 8.38 5.48
C LEU A 70 12.51 9.43 6.45
N GLU A 71 11.19 9.56 6.55
CA GLU A 71 10.54 10.50 7.46
C GLU A 71 10.77 10.13 8.93
N MET A 72 10.61 8.85 9.28
CA MET A 72 10.88 8.33 10.62
C MET A 72 12.33 8.57 11.03
N GLN A 73 13.28 8.29 10.15
CA GLN A 73 14.71 8.52 10.39
C GLN A 73 15.03 10.01 10.55
N ALA A 74 14.45 10.88 9.71
CA ALA A 74 14.64 12.33 9.80
C ALA A 74 14.13 12.90 11.13
N ASN A 75 13.03 12.33 11.65
CA ASN A 75 12.43 12.75 12.92
C ASN A 75 13.03 12.06 14.15
N GLY A 76 13.92 11.09 13.97
CA GLY A 76 14.45 10.28 15.06
C GLY A 76 13.35 9.47 15.78
N GLU A 77 12.43 8.88 15.00
CA GLU A 77 11.38 8.02 15.51
C GLU A 77 11.95 6.86 16.33
N THR A 78 11.30 6.55 17.46
CA THR A 78 11.74 5.49 18.38
C THR A 78 10.60 4.62 18.87
N ASP A 79 9.34 4.91 18.51
CA ASP A 79 8.24 4.02 18.81
C ASP A 79 8.39 2.71 18.00
N PRO A 80 8.55 1.56 18.67
CA PRO A 80 8.87 0.30 17.97
C PRO A 80 7.75 -0.16 17.04
N ASN A 81 6.48 0.18 17.33
CA ASN A 81 5.39 -0.20 16.44
C ASN A 81 5.38 0.64 15.17
N THR A 82 5.68 1.93 15.30
CA THR A 82 5.76 2.84 14.17
C THR A 82 6.94 2.43 13.27
N CYS A 83 8.11 2.16 13.86
CA CYS A 83 9.30 1.68 13.15
C CYS A 83 9.05 0.37 12.39
N GLU A 84 8.39 -0.62 13.01
CA GLU A 84 8.19 -1.95 12.42
C GLU A 84 7.09 -1.96 11.34
N PHE A 85 6.08 -1.09 11.43
CA PHE A 85 4.83 -1.26 10.65
C PHE A 85 4.44 -0.07 9.77
N ASN A 86 5.10 1.09 9.89
CA ASN A 86 4.83 2.22 8.99
C ASN A 86 5.65 2.06 7.71
N ASP A 87 5.04 1.49 6.68
CA ASP A 87 5.70 1.09 5.43
C ASP A 87 4.97 1.70 4.23
N PHE A 88 4.84 3.03 4.23
CA PHE A 88 4.05 3.77 3.25
C PHE A 88 4.88 4.81 2.51
N ALA A 89 4.70 4.87 1.19
CA ALA A 89 5.34 5.86 0.34
C ALA A 89 4.38 6.42 -0.71
N LEU A 90 4.65 7.65 -1.15
CA LEU A 90 3.90 8.33 -2.20
C LEU A 90 4.80 8.69 -3.37
N VAL A 91 4.30 8.37 -4.55
CA VAL A 91 4.90 8.73 -5.83
C VAL A 91 4.02 9.79 -6.49
N LYS A 92 4.54 11.00 -6.61
CA LYS A 92 3.87 12.09 -7.34
C LYS A 92 3.88 11.77 -8.83
N LEU A 93 2.70 11.78 -9.45
CA LEU A 93 2.57 11.55 -10.88
C LEU A 93 3.03 12.77 -11.68
N ASN A 94 3.56 12.49 -12.87
CA ASN A 94 3.76 13.53 -13.87
C ASN A 94 2.39 14.09 -14.32
N PRO A 95 2.19 15.42 -14.34
CA PRO A 95 0.92 16.03 -14.77
C PRO A 95 0.44 15.60 -16.16
N ALA A 96 1.34 15.21 -17.06
CA ALA A 96 0.98 14.68 -18.38
C ALA A 96 0.15 13.39 -18.33
N ASP A 97 0.21 12.65 -17.22
CA ASP A 97 -0.49 11.38 -17.03
C ASP A 97 -1.77 11.50 -16.19
N TYR A 98 -2.13 12.69 -15.68
CA TYR A 98 -3.32 12.87 -14.82
C TYR A 98 -4.62 12.40 -15.48
N GLY A 99 -4.76 12.64 -16.79
CA GLY A 99 -5.93 12.19 -17.56
C GLY A 99 -6.04 10.67 -17.74
N LYS A 100 -5.03 9.90 -17.34
CA LYS A 100 -5.03 8.42 -17.38
C LYS A 100 -5.37 7.79 -16.03
N VAL A 101 -5.43 8.59 -14.97
CA VAL A 101 -5.60 8.08 -13.61
C VAL A 101 -7.06 7.73 -13.37
N ASN A 102 -7.27 6.53 -12.83
CA ASN A 102 -8.55 6.12 -12.28
C ASN A 102 -8.33 5.59 -10.85
N PRO A 103 -8.94 6.20 -9.81
CA PRO A 103 -8.83 5.71 -8.43
C PRO A 103 -9.57 4.39 -8.18
N THR A 104 -10.29 3.89 -9.20
CA THR A 104 -10.99 2.61 -9.16
C THR A 104 -10.04 1.44 -8.99
N ILE A 105 -10.25 0.63 -7.96
CA ILE A 105 -9.53 -0.63 -7.78
C ILE A 105 -9.99 -1.61 -8.87
N PRO A 106 -9.08 -2.14 -9.71
CA PRO A 106 -9.48 -3.07 -10.75
C PRO A 106 -10.20 -4.27 -10.16
N PHE A 107 -11.17 -4.81 -10.91
CA PHE A 107 -12.09 -5.87 -10.49
C PHE A 107 -13.12 -5.46 -9.42
N TYR A 108 -12.72 -4.73 -8.38
CA TYR A 108 -13.59 -4.47 -7.22
C TYR A 108 -14.44 -3.20 -7.31
N GLY A 109 -14.02 -2.16 -8.05
CA GLY A 109 -14.61 -0.84 -7.85
C GLY A 109 -14.05 -0.15 -6.59
N GLY A 110 -14.58 1.01 -6.22
CA GLY A 110 -14.12 1.73 -5.03
C GLY A 110 -12.64 2.19 -5.12
N PRO A 111 -12.00 2.62 -4.02
CA PRO A 111 -12.48 2.53 -2.64
C PRO A 111 -13.63 3.50 -2.36
N THR A 112 -14.45 3.18 -1.37
CA THR A 112 -15.61 3.97 -0.94
C THR A 112 -15.27 4.95 0.19
N GLY A 113 -14.04 4.89 0.71
CA GLY A 113 -13.53 5.70 1.81
C GLY A 113 -12.41 4.98 2.55
N LEU A 114 -12.06 5.48 3.73
CA LEU A 114 -11.02 4.96 4.61
C LEU A 114 -11.64 4.37 5.89
N THR A 115 -11.08 3.29 6.43
CA THR A 115 -11.42 2.73 7.75
C THR A 115 -10.15 2.31 8.48
N ALA A 116 -10.07 2.60 9.78
CA ALA A 116 -8.92 2.26 10.63
C ALA A 116 -9.06 0.90 11.33
N THR A 117 -10.20 0.22 11.17
CA THR A 117 -10.46 -1.06 11.84
C THR A 117 -11.22 -2.01 10.93
N VAL A 118 -10.82 -3.27 10.98
CA VAL A 118 -11.52 -4.39 10.33
C VAL A 118 -11.62 -5.53 11.35
N PRO A 119 -12.84 -5.92 11.78
CA PRO A 119 -13.01 -6.95 12.80
C PRO A 119 -12.35 -8.28 12.41
N SER A 120 -11.80 -8.99 13.40
CA SER A 120 -11.31 -10.35 13.20
C SER A 120 -12.43 -11.26 12.68
N GLY A 121 -12.13 -12.11 11.71
CA GLY A 121 -13.10 -12.94 10.99
C GLY A 121 -13.87 -12.23 9.88
N ALA A 122 -13.75 -10.90 9.73
CA ALA A 122 -14.39 -10.18 8.62
C ALA A 122 -13.73 -10.51 7.28
N THR A 123 -14.52 -10.48 6.21
CA THR A 123 -14.02 -10.62 4.84
C THR A 123 -13.19 -9.40 4.46
N VAL A 124 -12.02 -9.66 3.89
CA VAL A 124 -11.12 -8.64 3.31
C VAL A 124 -10.83 -8.97 1.85
N LEU A 125 -10.55 -7.94 1.07
CA LEU A 125 -10.25 -8.02 -0.34
C LEU A 125 -8.95 -7.29 -0.62
N SER A 126 -8.21 -7.75 -1.62
CA SER A 126 -6.97 -7.11 -2.06
C SER A 126 -6.77 -7.29 -3.56
N TYR A 127 -6.01 -6.39 -4.17
CA TYR A 127 -5.57 -6.50 -5.56
C TYR A 127 -4.05 -6.48 -5.61
N GLY A 128 -3.44 -7.57 -6.11
CA GLY A 128 -1.99 -7.73 -6.26
C GLY A 128 -1.60 -8.01 -7.71
N ASN A 129 -0.61 -7.30 -8.25
CA ASN A 129 -0.22 -7.42 -9.66
C ASN A 129 1.25 -7.85 -9.84
N SER A 130 1.82 -8.58 -8.87
CA SER A 130 3.19 -9.10 -8.96
C SER A 130 3.51 -9.69 -10.33
N SER A 131 4.64 -9.32 -10.92
CA SER A 131 5.07 -9.86 -12.22
C SER A 131 5.32 -11.37 -12.16
N LEU A 132 5.57 -11.93 -10.97
CA LEU A 132 5.75 -13.36 -10.74
C LEU A 132 4.46 -14.16 -10.94
N ARG A 133 3.29 -13.50 -11.00
CA ARG A 133 2.00 -14.13 -11.36
C ARG A 133 1.82 -14.29 -12.86
N LEU A 134 2.84 -13.99 -13.68
CA LEU A 134 2.86 -14.15 -15.14
C LEU A 134 1.70 -13.44 -15.86
N GLY A 135 1.20 -12.34 -15.27
CA GLY A 135 0.08 -11.57 -15.83
C GLY A 135 -1.28 -12.26 -15.80
N LEU A 136 -1.45 -13.36 -15.05
CA LEU A 136 -2.70 -14.10 -14.99
C LEU A 136 -3.77 -13.32 -14.22
N ASP A 137 -4.72 -12.70 -14.94
CA ASP A 137 -5.81 -11.90 -14.39
C ASP A 137 -6.60 -12.56 -13.24
N PRO A 138 -6.91 -13.87 -13.26
CA PRO A 138 -7.62 -14.53 -12.16
C PRO A 138 -6.86 -14.54 -10.82
N LEU A 139 -5.55 -14.28 -10.82
CA LEU A 139 -4.71 -14.29 -9.62
C LEU A 139 -4.52 -12.90 -8.99
N LYS A 140 -5.04 -11.85 -9.65
CA LYS A 140 -4.89 -10.46 -9.20
C LYS A 140 -5.88 -10.09 -8.09
N PRO A 141 -7.21 -10.32 -8.24
CA PRO A 141 -8.13 -10.13 -7.14
C PRO A 141 -7.93 -11.23 -6.10
N LYS A 142 -7.79 -10.83 -4.84
CA LYS A 142 -7.62 -11.70 -3.68
C LYS A 142 -8.75 -11.46 -2.69
N GLN A 143 -9.19 -12.54 -2.05
CA GLN A 143 -10.12 -12.49 -0.95
C GLN A 143 -9.57 -13.29 0.23
N GLY A 144 -9.92 -12.87 1.44
CA GLY A 144 -9.43 -13.46 2.67
C GLY A 144 -10.26 -13.10 3.88
N LYS A 145 -9.66 -13.34 5.05
CA LYS A 145 -10.21 -12.97 6.35
C LYS A 145 -9.20 -12.11 7.12
N SER A 146 -9.71 -11.12 7.84
CA SER A 146 -8.93 -10.43 8.87
C SER A 146 -8.71 -11.37 10.05
N LEU A 147 -7.49 -11.39 10.59
CA LEU A 147 -7.16 -12.05 11.84
C LEU A 147 -7.11 -11.06 13.02
N GLY A 148 -7.34 -9.77 12.75
CA GLY A 148 -7.29 -8.67 13.71
C GLY A 148 -6.04 -7.80 13.57
N GLN A 149 -5.94 -6.81 14.45
CA GLN A 149 -4.83 -5.86 14.49
C GLN A 149 -3.77 -6.24 15.54
N SER A 150 -2.52 -5.91 15.26
CA SER A 150 -1.38 -5.99 16.15
C SER A 150 -0.55 -4.70 16.09
N GLY A 151 0.58 -4.63 16.79
CA GLY A 151 1.48 -3.49 16.70
C GLY A 151 0.85 -2.17 17.14
N GLY A 152 0.07 -2.17 18.23
CA GLY A 152 -0.66 -0.98 18.67
C GLY A 152 -1.72 -0.46 17.68
N GLY A 153 -2.13 -1.27 16.70
CA GLY A 153 -3.06 -0.91 15.65
C GLY A 153 -2.40 -0.48 14.33
N TRP A 154 -1.06 -0.51 14.24
CA TRP A 154 -0.34 -0.22 13.00
C TRP A 154 -0.35 -1.35 11.98
N ASN A 155 -0.61 -2.58 12.41
CA ASN A 155 -0.63 -3.74 11.53
C ASN A 155 -1.98 -4.46 11.60
N HIS A 156 -2.51 -4.80 10.44
CA HIS A 156 -3.58 -5.78 10.26
C HIS A 156 -2.95 -7.09 9.83
N THR A 157 -3.28 -8.18 10.52
CA THR A 157 -2.90 -9.52 10.04
C THR A 157 -4.04 -10.08 9.23
N VAL A 158 -3.77 -10.51 8.00
CA VAL A 158 -4.80 -11.04 7.09
C VAL A 158 -4.37 -12.36 6.47
N LEU A 159 -5.33 -13.27 6.29
CA LEU A 159 -5.12 -14.53 5.60
C LEU A 159 -5.93 -14.54 4.31
N THR A 160 -5.25 -14.58 3.17
CA THR A 160 -5.86 -14.61 1.84
C THR A 160 -5.82 -16.01 1.26
N VAL A 161 -6.79 -16.36 0.40
CA VAL A 161 -6.85 -17.69 -0.25
C VAL A 161 -5.57 -17.98 -1.03
N THR A 162 -5.05 -16.97 -1.72
CA THR A 162 -3.72 -16.99 -2.31
C THR A 162 -2.83 -15.99 -1.57
N PRO A 163 -1.78 -16.43 -0.86
CA PRO A 163 -0.93 -15.52 -0.10
C PRO A 163 -0.26 -14.47 -1.01
N GLY A 164 0.23 -13.39 -0.39
CA GLY A 164 1.14 -12.47 -1.04
C GLY A 164 2.43 -13.18 -1.49
N ILE A 165 3.00 -12.70 -2.59
CA ILE A 165 4.31 -13.10 -3.09
C ILE A 165 5.15 -11.85 -3.36
N PRO A 166 6.49 -11.95 -3.54
CA PRO A 166 7.30 -10.80 -3.90
C PRO A 166 6.72 -10.04 -5.11
N GLY A 167 6.68 -8.72 -5.03
CA GLY A 167 6.00 -7.85 -6.00
C GLY A 167 4.53 -7.55 -5.70
N ASP A 168 3.88 -8.29 -4.80
CA ASP A 168 2.56 -7.90 -4.27
C ASP A 168 2.69 -6.83 -3.18
N SER A 169 3.89 -6.57 -2.65
CA SER A 169 4.15 -5.45 -1.73
C SER A 169 3.53 -4.16 -2.26
N GLY A 170 2.91 -3.40 -1.38
CA GLY A 170 2.12 -2.23 -1.75
C GLY A 170 0.69 -2.54 -2.20
N SER A 171 0.24 -3.80 -2.29
CA SER A 171 -1.15 -4.12 -2.69
C SER A 171 -2.17 -3.41 -1.81
N ALA A 172 -3.21 -2.86 -2.43
CA ALA A 172 -4.36 -2.30 -1.76
C ALA A 172 -5.13 -3.39 -0.98
N PHE A 173 -5.55 -3.07 0.24
CA PHE A 173 -6.47 -3.86 1.04
C PHE A 173 -7.73 -3.06 1.40
N ILE A 174 -8.89 -3.64 1.11
CA ILE A 174 -10.22 -3.07 1.38
C ILE A 174 -11.11 -4.05 2.15
N ASP A 175 -12.05 -3.52 2.93
CA ASP A 175 -13.04 -4.33 3.63
C ASP A 175 -14.21 -4.74 2.71
N SER A 176 -15.14 -5.52 3.26
CA SER A 176 -16.35 -5.96 2.55
C SER A 176 -17.33 -4.84 2.13
N GLN A 177 -17.06 -3.58 2.51
CA GLN A 177 -17.81 -2.38 2.11
C GLN A 177 -17.02 -1.52 1.11
N GLY A 178 -15.86 -1.99 0.65
CA GLY A 178 -14.98 -1.29 -0.27
C GLY A 178 -14.17 -0.17 0.38
N ARG A 179 -14.10 -0.09 1.71
CA ARG A 179 -13.31 0.93 2.40
C ARG A 179 -11.86 0.48 2.48
N ALA A 180 -10.93 1.35 2.08
CA ALA A 180 -9.51 1.13 2.23
C ALA A 180 -9.13 1.06 3.71
N PHE A 181 -8.33 0.05 4.08
CA PHE A 181 -7.82 -0.07 5.44
C PHE A 181 -6.31 -0.29 5.51
N GLY A 182 -5.67 -0.68 4.41
CA GLY A 182 -4.24 -0.91 4.50
C GLY A 182 -3.50 -1.22 3.21
N VAL A 183 -2.19 -1.32 3.37
CA VAL A 183 -1.19 -1.55 2.32
C VAL A 183 -0.38 -2.79 2.67
N LEU A 184 -0.21 -3.71 1.72
CA LEU A 184 0.58 -4.92 1.97
C LEU A 184 2.05 -4.57 2.25
N SER A 185 2.52 -4.85 3.46
CA SER A 185 3.89 -4.55 3.90
C SER A 185 4.74 -5.82 3.98
N THR A 186 4.26 -6.86 4.68
CA THR A 186 5.06 -8.07 4.92
C THR A 186 4.36 -9.36 4.51
N LEU A 187 5.17 -10.32 4.05
CA LEU A 187 4.75 -11.70 3.82
C LEU A 187 5.17 -12.52 5.05
N GLN A 188 4.21 -12.88 5.90
CA GLN A 188 4.55 -13.48 7.18
C GLN A 188 4.88 -14.96 7.05
N ILE A 189 6.01 -15.34 7.67
CA ILE A 189 6.43 -16.73 7.87
C ILE A 189 6.13 -17.23 9.30
N ALA A 190 5.90 -16.31 10.23
CA ALA A 190 5.54 -16.58 11.62
C ALA A 190 4.63 -15.47 12.16
N PRO A 191 3.74 -15.78 13.14
CA PRO A 191 3.47 -17.11 13.68
C PRO A 191 2.63 -17.98 12.74
N LEU A 192 1.99 -17.39 11.73
CA LEU A 192 1.14 -18.10 10.78
C LEU A 192 1.71 -17.94 9.35
N ALA A 193 2.43 -18.95 8.88
CA ALA A 193 2.97 -18.93 7.53
C ALA A 193 1.88 -18.74 6.47
N GLY A 194 2.09 -17.80 5.55
CA GLY A 194 1.14 -17.46 4.49
C GLY A 194 0.11 -16.40 4.88
N SER A 195 0.09 -15.93 6.14
CA SER A 195 -0.57 -14.66 6.45
C SER A 195 0.23 -13.48 5.90
N ASN A 196 -0.38 -12.32 5.91
CA ASN A 196 0.17 -11.09 5.39
C ASN A 196 0.05 -10.01 6.47
N GLY A 197 1.12 -9.23 6.66
CA GLY A 197 1.10 -8.01 7.46
C GLY A 197 0.76 -6.84 6.57
N VAL A 198 -0.25 -6.09 6.97
CA VAL A 198 -0.82 -4.98 6.21
C VAL A 198 -0.76 -3.74 7.10
N GLY A 199 0.01 -2.74 6.69
CA GLY A 199 0.09 -1.46 7.40
C GLY A 199 -1.26 -0.77 7.44
N ASP A 200 -1.58 -0.11 8.55
CA ASP A 200 -2.84 0.61 8.73
C ASP A 200 -2.80 1.94 7.99
N LEU A 201 -3.48 2.00 6.84
CA LEU A 201 -3.43 3.18 5.96
C LEU A 201 -3.94 4.45 6.65
N SER A 202 -4.86 4.33 7.61
CA SER A 202 -5.36 5.49 8.33
C SER A 202 -4.29 6.12 9.22
N ARG A 203 -3.46 5.28 9.87
CA ARG A 203 -2.32 5.73 10.67
C ARG A 203 -1.18 6.22 9.80
N GLU A 204 -0.86 5.50 8.73
CA GLU A 204 0.18 5.88 7.76
C GLU A 204 -0.09 7.27 7.16
N LEU A 205 -1.32 7.51 6.69
CA LEU A 205 -1.72 8.83 6.19
C LEU A 205 -1.70 9.91 7.26
N SER A 206 -2.13 9.58 8.48
CA SER A 206 -2.09 10.52 9.60
C SER A 206 -0.66 10.91 9.94
N TYR A 207 0.28 9.94 9.94
CA TYR A 207 1.69 10.17 10.17
C TYR A 207 2.31 11.02 9.06
N ALA A 208 2.05 10.69 7.79
CA ALA A 208 2.52 11.48 6.65
C ALA A 208 2.04 12.94 6.73
N ASN A 209 0.76 13.16 7.05
CA ASN A 209 0.18 14.51 7.12
C ASN A 209 0.57 15.28 8.39
N ALA A 210 0.92 14.59 9.48
CA ALA A 210 1.39 15.24 10.71
C ALA A 210 2.84 15.71 10.61
N ASN A 211 3.66 15.00 9.81
CA ASN A 211 5.10 15.26 9.72
C ASN A 211 5.52 15.96 8.43
N THR A 212 4.62 16.08 7.44
CA THR A 212 4.90 16.77 6.17
C THR A 212 3.85 17.84 5.87
N SER A 213 4.17 18.74 4.92
CA SER A 213 3.20 19.71 4.40
C SER A 213 2.36 19.20 3.23
N LEU A 214 2.41 17.89 2.92
CA LEU A 214 1.71 17.32 1.75
C LEU A 214 0.19 17.40 1.89
N GLY A 215 -0.37 17.11 3.07
CA GLY A 215 -1.81 17.20 3.31
C GLY A 215 -2.65 16.31 2.38
N VAL A 216 -2.17 15.09 2.11
CA VAL A 216 -2.76 14.17 1.14
C VAL A 216 -4.00 13.46 1.67
N GLN A 217 -4.91 13.14 0.74
CA GLN A 217 -6.17 12.47 1.00
C GLN A 217 -6.37 11.31 0.02
N LEU A 218 -7.00 10.24 0.48
CA LEU A 218 -7.40 9.11 -0.37
C LEU A 218 -8.46 9.55 -1.38
N ALA A 219 -8.25 9.24 -2.65
CA ALA A 219 -9.28 9.39 -3.69
C ALA A 219 -10.26 8.22 -3.64
N ASN A 220 -11.56 8.52 -3.63
CA ASN A 220 -12.60 7.50 -3.81
C ASN A 220 -12.64 7.03 -5.27
N GLY A 221 -12.99 5.76 -5.45
CA GLY A 221 -13.21 5.16 -6.77
C GLY A 221 -14.28 5.87 -7.58
N THR A 222 -14.13 5.86 -8.90
CA THR A 222 -15.13 6.41 -9.84
C THR A 222 -16.16 5.37 -10.25
N GLU A 223 -15.82 4.08 -10.15
CA GLU A 223 -16.75 2.97 -10.36
C GLU A 223 -17.31 2.44 -9.03
N PRO A 224 -18.61 2.08 -8.96
CA PRO A 224 -19.21 1.49 -7.77
C PRO A 224 -18.48 0.23 -7.30
N PHE A 225 -18.39 0.06 -5.98
CA PHE A 225 -17.86 -1.17 -5.39
C PHE A 225 -18.80 -2.36 -5.64
N ASN A 226 -18.25 -3.45 -6.18
CA ASN A 226 -19.01 -4.62 -6.66
C ASN A 226 -18.98 -5.84 -5.71
N GLY A 227 -18.39 -5.70 -4.51
CA GLY A 227 -18.43 -6.74 -3.49
C GLY A 227 -17.39 -7.85 -3.64
N PRO A 228 -17.40 -8.84 -2.73
CA PRO A 228 -16.46 -9.96 -2.72
C PRO A 228 -16.69 -10.97 -3.87
N LEU A 229 -15.66 -11.74 -4.21
CA LEU A 229 -15.70 -12.79 -5.25
C LEU A 229 -16.78 -13.85 -4.98
N LEU A 230 -16.92 -14.23 -3.70
CA LEU A 230 -17.88 -15.21 -3.20
C LEU A 230 -18.29 -14.87 -1.76
N PRO A 231 -19.48 -15.26 -1.30
CA PRO A 231 -19.76 -15.34 0.13
C PRO A 231 -18.82 -16.38 0.75
N LEU A 232 -17.85 -15.92 1.56
CA LEU A 232 -16.95 -16.77 2.37
C LEU A 232 -17.50 -16.96 3.77
#